data_AF-A0A371QQS8-F1
#
_entry.id   AF-A0A371QQS8-F1
#
_cell.length_a   1.000
_cell.length_b   1.000
_cell.length_c   1.000
_cell.angle_alpha   90.00
_cell.angle_beta   90.00
_cell.angle_gamma   90.00
#
_symmetry.space_group_name_H-M   'P 1'
#
loop_
_entity.id
_entity.type
_entity.pdbx_description
1 polymer ?
#
loop_
_entity_poly.entity_id
_entity_poly.type
_entity_poly.pdbx_seq_one_letter_code
_entity_poly.pdbx_strand_id
1 'polypeptide(L)'
;MQEDLIFHAVSRRKWTRLNKNGQFTPEDFEEEGKIQCAVPDKLQEYLNTHFKDRKNLILLVIDVSRLATNIRKSKENGYIYLKDPINIDAILDKIRIDSNEKGEFDLSVKSFT
;
A
#
# COMPACT_ATOMS: atom_id res chain seq x y z
N MET A 1 13.55 -10.78 11.31
CA MET A 1 12.81 -9.56 11.68
C MET A 1 11.53 -9.58 10.86
N GLN A 2 10.39 -9.48 11.53
CA GLN A 2 9.11 -9.37 10.85
C GLN A 2 9.09 -8.00 10.16
N GLU A 3 8.71 -7.93 8.89
CA GLU A 3 8.58 -6.63 8.22
C GLU A 3 7.32 -5.97 8.79
N ASP A 4 7.53 -5.07 9.76
CA ASP A 4 6.43 -4.40 10.47
C ASP A 4 5.68 -3.42 9.56
N LEU A 5 6.30 -3.00 8.45
CA LEU A 5 5.72 -2.06 7.51
C LEU A 5 5.44 -2.69 6.15
N ILE A 6 4.23 -2.46 5.66
CA ILE A 6 3.80 -2.78 4.30
C ILE A 6 3.26 -1.52 3.63
N PHE A 7 3.21 -1.56 2.30
CA PHE A 7 2.90 -0.41 1.49
C PHE A 7 1.80 -0.70 0.48
N HIS A 8 0.92 0.26 0.29
CA HIS A 8 -0.08 0.24 -0.77
C HIS A 8 -0.18 1.63 -1.39
N ALA A 9 -0.38 1.73 -2.70
CA ALA A 9 -0.47 3.01 -3.38
C ALA A 9 -1.88 3.24 -3.91
N VAL A 10 -2.32 4.49 -3.83
CA VAL A 10 -3.65 4.89 -4.29
C VAL A 10 -3.59 6.27 -4.92
N SER A 11 -4.43 6.52 -5.93
CA SER A 11 -4.54 7.87 -6.49
C SER A 11 -5.07 8.86 -5.44
N ARG A 12 -4.40 10.00 -5.31
CA ARG A 12 -4.80 11.08 -4.40
C ARG A 12 -6.24 11.54 -4.61
N ARG A 13 -6.72 11.55 -5.86
CA ARG A 13 -8.11 11.93 -6.17
C ARG A 13 -9.14 10.92 -5.64
N LYS A 14 -8.75 9.65 -5.53
CA LYS A 14 -9.62 8.57 -5.06
C LYS A 14 -9.57 8.39 -3.54
N TRP A 15 -8.50 8.85 -2.89
CA TRP A 15 -8.27 8.68 -1.46
C TRP A 15 -9.48 9.01 -0.58
N THR A 16 -10.07 10.20 -0.70
CA THR A 16 -11.20 10.62 0.14
C THR A 16 -12.44 9.74 -0.03
N ARG A 17 -12.61 9.10 -1.20
CA ARG A 17 -13.73 8.20 -1.45
C ARG A 17 -13.47 6.80 -0.89
N LEU A 18 -12.23 6.33 -0.98
CA LEU A 18 -11.79 4.99 -0.60
C LEU A 18 -11.44 4.88 0.90
N ASN A 19 -11.18 6.01 1.55
CA ASN A 19 -11.06 6.12 3.00
C ASN A 19 -12.37 6.68 3.58
N LYS A 20 -13.21 5.81 4.14
CA LYS A 20 -14.47 6.18 4.77
C LYS A 20 -14.70 5.33 6.01
N ASN A 21 -15.46 5.87 6.97
CA ASN A 21 -15.87 5.16 8.18
C ASN A 21 -14.71 4.54 8.97
N GLY A 22 -13.53 5.19 8.97
CA GLY A 22 -12.35 4.71 9.67
C GLY A 22 -11.67 3.50 9.00
N GLN A 23 -12.00 3.20 7.74
CA GLN A 23 -11.37 2.13 6.96
C GLN A 23 -10.98 2.59 5.56
N PHE A 24 -9.93 1.97 5.03
CA PHE A 24 -9.49 2.09 3.65
C PHE A 24 -9.80 0.79 2.90
N THR A 25 -10.50 0.93 1.79
CA THR A 25 -10.81 -0.16 0.86
C THR A 25 -10.44 0.29 -0.56
N PRO A 26 -9.54 -0.40 -1.27
CA PRO A 26 -9.18 -0.02 -2.63
C PRO A 26 -10.34 -0.34 -3.60
N GLU A 27 -10.35 0.32 -4.76
CA GLU A 27 -11.49 0.26 -5.69
C GLU A 27 -11.68 -1.11 -6.33
N ASP A 28 -10.60 -1.86 -6.50
CA ASP A 28 -10.55 -3.23 -7.03
C ASP A 28 -10.86 -4.30 -5.97
N PHE A 29 -11.09 -3.92 -4.71
CA PHE A 29 -11.30 -4.89 -3.63
C PHE A 29 -12.53 -5.79 -3.85
N GLU A 30 -13.61 -5.26 -4.42
CA GLU A 30 -14.82 -6.05 -4.70
C GLU A 30 -14.59 -7.12 -5.77
N GLU A 31 -13.68 -6.85 -6.73
CA GLU A 31 -13.34 -7.75 -7.82
C GLU A 31 -12.25 -8.75 -7.41
N GLU A 32 -11.20 -8.28 -6.75
CA GLU A 32 -10.01 -9.08 -6.37
C GLU A 32 -10.20 -9.85 -5.05
N GLY A 33 -11.08 -9.36 -4.16
CA GLY A 33 -11.29 -9.93 -2.82
C GLY A 33 -10.06 -9.88 -1.91
N LYS A 34 -9.07 -9.05 -2.24
CA LYS A 34 -7.84 -8.86 -1.47
C LYS A 34 -7.17 -7.52 -1.78
N ILE A 35 -6.40 -7.02 -0.82
CA ILE A 35 -5.54 -5.84 -0.98
C ILE A 35 -4.10 -6.32 -1.10
N GLN A 36 -3.49 -6.13 -2.26
CA GLN A 36 -2.06 -6.40 -2.44
C GLN A 36 -1.24 -5.26 -1.84
N CYS A 37 -0.37 -5.61 -0.88
CA CYS A 37 0.58 -4.69 -0.27
C CYS A 37 2.01 -5.15 -0.58
N ALA A 38 2.86 -4.20 -0.94
CA ALA A 38 4.28 -4.42 -1.11
C ALA A 38 4.99 -4.43 0.24
N VAL A 39 6.00 -5.27 0.38
CA VAL A 39 7.01 -5.15 1.43
C VAL A 39 8.12 -4.19 0.97
N PRO A 40 9.00 -3.67 1.85
CA PRO A 40 10.08 -2.74 1.50
C PRO A 40 10.82 -3.10 0.20
N ASP A 41 11.30 -4.35 0.09
CA ASP A 41 12.10 -4.81 -1.05
C ASP A 41 11.30 -4.92 -2.35
N LYS A 42 9.97 -4.98 -2.27
CA LYS A 42 9.07 -5.10 -3.43
C LYS A 42 8.38 -3.79 -3.80
N LEU A 43 8.59 -2.71 -3.05
CA LEU A 43 7.88 -1.45 -3.26
C LEU A 43 8.13 -0.87 -4.66
N GLN A 44 9.39 -0.83 -5.10
CA GLN A 44 9.73 -0.28 -6.42
C GLN A 44 9.10 -1.10 -7.55
N GLU A 45 9.21 -2.44 -7.48
CA GLU A 45 8.63 -3.36 -8.46
C GLU A 45 7.10 -3.19 -8.53
N TYR A 46 6.45 -3.15 -7.37
CA TYR A 46 5.01 -2.91 -7.23
C TYR A 46 4.57 -1.62 -7.92
N LEU A 47 5.22 -0.50 -7.59
CA LEU A 47 4.84 0.80 -8.13
C LEU A 47 5.01 0.85 -9.65
N ASN A 48 6.12 0.32 -10.16
CA ASN A 48 6.38 0.29 -11.60
C ASN A 48 5.48 -0.68 -12.35
N THR A 49 4.99 -1.74 -11.70
CA THR A 49 4.05 -2.70 -12.31
C THR A 49 2.64 -2.13 -12.40
N HIS A 50 2.14 -1.54 -11.32
CA HIS A 50 0.74 -1.13 -11.21
C HIS A 50 0.47 0.33 -11.57
N PHE A 51 1.49 1.20 -11.48
CA PHE A 51 1.30 2.64 -11.54
C PHE A 51 2.24 3.35 -12.51
N LYS A 52 2.86 2.65 -13.46
CA LYS A 52 3.70 3.28 -14.49
C LYS A 52 3.02 4.50 -15.13
N ASP A 53 3.79 5.56 -15.35
CA ASP A 53 3.35 6.85 -15.89
C ASP A 53 2.33 7.61 -15.02
N ARG A 54 2.01 7.13 -13.82
CA ARG A 54 1.07 7.80 -12.91
C ARG A 54 1.77 8.83 -12.03
N LYS A 55 1.04 9.91 -11.81
CA LYS A 55 1.37 10.99 -10.87
C LYS A 55 0.19 11.20 -9.92
N ASN A 56 0.40 12.00 -8.90
CA ASN A 56 -0.50 12.32 -7.81
C ASN A 56 -0.96 11.06 -7.07
N LEU A 57 -0.03 10.18 -6.72
CA LEU A 57 -0.31 9.03 -5.87
C LEU A 57 -0.05 9.38 -4.41
N ILE A 58 -0.70 8.62 -3.54
CA ILE A 58 -0.42 8.54 -2.11
C ILE A 58 0.09 7.13 -1.86
N LEU A 59 1.29 7.05 -1.29
CA LEU A 59 1.84 5.84 -0.72
C LEU A 59 1.40 5.75 0.74
N LEU A 60 0.66 4.70 1.06
CA LEU A 60 0.24 4.37 2.42
C LEU A 60 1.36 3.58 3.09
N VAL A 61 1.84 4.07 4.23
CA VAL A 61 2.75 3.34 5.11
C VAL A 61 1.91 2.66 6.18
N ILE A 62 1.83 1.34 6.15
CA ILE A 62 0.91 0.55 6.98
C ILE A 62 1.71 -0.28 7.98
N ASP A 63 1.43 -0.11 9.26
CA ASP A 63 2.00 -0.89 10.36
C ASP A 63 1.17 -2.16 10.59
N VAL A 64 1.79 -3.31 10.33
CA VAL A 64 1.18 -4.64 10.42
C VAL A 64 0.74 -4.96 11.85
N SER A 65 1.42 -4.41 12.86
CA SER A 65 1.10 -4.60 14.28
C SER A 65 -0.15 -3.84 14.72
N ARG A 66 -0.54 -2.80 13.98
CA ARG A 66 -1.72 -1.97 14.22
C ARG A 66 -2.92 -2.37 13.38
N LEU A 67 -2.75 -3.32 12.47
CA LEU A 67 -3.88 -3.91 11.75
C LEU A 67 -4.83 -4.58 12.74
N ALA A 68 -6.13 -4.41 12.53
CA ALA A 68 -7.15 -5.07 13.32
C ALA A 68 -6.90 -6.59 13.35
N THR A 69 -7.07 -7.20 14.52
CA THR A 69 -6.66 -8.59 14.81
C THR A 69 -7.41 -9.64 13.99
N ASN A 70 -8.58 -9.29 13.47
CA ASN A 70 -9.40 -10.13 12.61
C ASN A 70 -9.00 -10.11 11.12
N ILE A 71 -8.14 -9.17 10.70
CA ILE A 71 -7.71 -9.05 9.30
C ILE A 71 -6.85 -10.26 8.93
N ARG A 72 -7.32 -11.07 7.98
CA ARG A 72 -6.55 -12.21 7.47
C ARG A 72 -5.47 -11.74 6.50
N LYS A 73 -4.26 -12.29 6.67
CA LYS A 73 -3.07 -11.91 5.89
C LYS A 73 -2.42 -13.15 5.29
N SER A 74 -1.97 -13.08 4.05
CA SER A 74 -1.19 -14.14 3.40
C SER A 74 0.01 -13.55 2.66
N LYS A 75 1.16 -14.25 2.69
CA LYS A 75 2.36 -13.84 1.94
C LYS A 75 2.52 -14.72 0.71
N GLU A 76 2.64 -14.10 -0.46
CA GLU A 76 2.81 -14.80 -1.74
C GLU A 76 3.66 -13.93 -2.68
N ASN A 77 4.66 -14.54 -3.31
CA ASN A 77 5.58 -13.89 -4.28
C ASN A 77 6.25 -12.61 -3.77
N GLY A 78 6.52 -12.52 -2.46
CA GLY A 78 7.10 -11.34 -1.83
C GLY A 78 6.12 -10.22 -1.51
N TYR A 79 4.82 -10.42 -1.75
CA TYR A 79 3.75 -9.48 -1.41
C TYR A 79 2.96 -9.98 -0.20
N ILE A 80 2.32 -9.05 0.51
CA ILE A 80 1.36 -9.35 1.59
C ILE A 80 -0.03 -9.01 1.07
N TYR A 81 -0.93 -9.97 1.13
CA TYR A 81 -2.32 -9.79 0.76
C TYR A 81 -3.19 -9.74 2.01
N LEU A 82 -4.02 -8.71 2.10
CA LEU A 82 -5.03 -8.56 3.16
C LEU A 82 -6.40 -8.93 2.60
N LYS A 83 -7.19 -9.72 3.34
CA LYS A 83 -8.53 -10.16 2.90
C LYS A 83 -9.67 -9.28 3.40
N ASP A 84 -9.33 -8.22 4.12
CA ASP A 84 -10.28 -7.30 4.73
C ASP A 84 -9.80 -5.86 4.55
N PRO A 85 -10.71 -4.85 4.61
CA PRO A 85 -10.34 -3.44 4.63
C PRO A 85 -9.34 -3.07 5.73
N ILE A 86 -8.47 -2.09 5.45
CA ILE A 86 -7.45 -1.64 6.39
C ILE A 86 -8.06 -0.61 7.35
N ASN A 87 -7.96 -0.82 8.66
CA ASN A 87 -8.31 0.19 9.65
C ASN A 87 -7.35 1.39 9.58
N ILE A 88 -7.86 2.62 9.66
CA ILE A 88 -7.06 3.83 9.46
C ILE A 88 -5.95 4.01 10.50
N ASP A 89 -6.13 3.49 11.71
CA ASP A 89 -5.09 3.52 12.76
C ASP A 89 -3.83 2.72 12.40
N ALA A 90 -3.94 1.79 11.44
CA ALA A 90 -2.78 1.08 10.91
C ALA A 90 -1.99 1.89 9.89
N ILE A 91 -2.54 2.98 9.34
CA ILE A 91 -1.86 3.82 8.36
C ILE A 91 -1.06 4.89 9.11
N LEU A 92 0.24 4.68 9.25
CA LEU A 92 1.14 5.60 9.94
C LEU A 92 1.36 6.90 9.18
N ASP A 93 1.51 6.81 7.86
CA ASP A 93 1.81 7.96 7.02
C ASP A 93 1.25 7.82 5.60
N LYS A 94 1.15 8.95 4.92
CA LYS A 94 0.64 9.13 3.56
C LYS A 94 1.61 10.00 2.77
N ILE A 95 2.54 9.35 2.10
CA ILE A 95 3.60 10.03 1.36
C ILE A 95 3.10 10.31 -0.05
N ARG A 96 3.17 11.56 -0.50
CA ARG A 96 2.86 11.90 -1.89
C ARG A 96 4.02 11.46 -2.78
N ILE A 97 3.71 10.68 -3.82
CA ILE A 97 4.71 10.21 -4.80
C ILE A 97 4.24 10.47 -6.23
N ASP A 98 5.20 10.71 -7.11
CA ASP A 98 5.02 10.99 -8.53
C ASP A 98 6.06 10.16 -9.30
N SER A 99 5.70 9.66 -10.49
CA SER A 99 6.69 9.04 -11.38
C SER A 99 7.68 10.08 -11.92
N ASN A 100 8.90 9.62 -12.22
CA ASN A 100 9.96 10.41 -12.82
C ASN A 100 9.66 10.72 -14.31
N GLU A 101 10.60 11.38 -14.99
CA GLU A 101 10.46 11.74 -16.41
C GLU A 101 10.33 10.53 -17.34
N LYS A 102 10.82 9.36 -16.93
CA LYS A 102 10.68 8.08 -17.65
C LYS A 102 9.39 7.33 -17.32
N GLY A 103 8.55 7.90 -16.46
CA GLY A 103 7.32 7.25 -16.00
C GLY A 103 7.52 6.21 -14.91
N GLU A 104 8.72 6.11 -14.34
CA GLU A 104 9.11 5.10 -13.37
C GLU A 104 9.16 5.68 -11.94
N PHE A 105 9.04 4.81 -10.95
CA PHE A 105 9.28 5.11 -9.55
C PHE A 105 10.65 4.58 -9.16
N ASP A 106 11.48 5.47 -8.62
CA ASP A 106 12.79 5.16 -8.04
C ASP A 106 12.73 5.41 -6.54
N LEU A 107 12.10 4.47 -5.83
CA LEU A 107 11.82 4.56 -4.39
C LEU A 107 12.33 3.30 -3.70
N SER A 108 13.21 3.49 -2.73
CA SER A 108 13.69 2.43 -1.84
C SER A 108 13.43 2.82 -0.40
N VAL A 109 13.09 1.82 0.42
CA VAL A 109 12.92 1.99 1.86
C VAL A 109 14.20 1.51 2.53
N LYS A 110 14.83 2.38 3.32
CA LYS A 110 15.98 2.00 4.15
C LYS A 110 15.53 1.85 5.59
N SER A 111 15.77 0.68 6.16
CA SER A 111 15.70 0.52 7.61
C SER A 111 17.02 0.98 8.21
N PHE A 112 16.98 1.95 9.11
CA PHE A 112 18.11 2.27 9.96
C PHE A 112 17.97 1.43 11.22
N THR A 113 18.80 0.40 11.36
CA THR A 113 18.94 -0.41 12.58
C THR A 113 19.99 0.20 13.48
#